data_AF-A0A1R4HG59-F1
#
_entry.id   AF-A0A1R4HG59-F1
#
_cell.length_a   1.000
_cell.length_b   1.000
_cell.length_c   1.000
_cell.angle_alpha   90.00
_cell.angle_beta   90.00
_cell.angle_gamma   90.00
#
_symmetry.space_group_name_H-M   'P 1'
#
loop_
_entity.id
_entity.type
_entity.pdbx_description
1 polymer ?
#
loop_
_entity_poly.entity_id
_entity_poly.type
_entity_poly.pdbx_seq_one_letter_code
_entity_poly.pdbx_strand_id
1 'polypeptide(L)'
;MDNENTDYLWQRRHDIKVRALMNRMYYQERQRIFEVREGIVKAASILAGSIAFARVADQAIIQWCAAIITTASTLSLVFGYGQKARDSVKLSAEWARLEHEIDLIGERGFTEQQLNQWTAKAHEIEAGEPAAHKVLLEKCYERAVETLGGTATLKLNFFERHCPLLMIP
;
A
#
# COMPACT_ATOMS: atom_id res chain seq x y z
N MET A 1 -5.18 -37.75 16.97
CA MET A 1 -3.87 -37.26 16.49
C MET A 1 -3.95 -36.68 15.09
N ASP A 2 -4.67 -37.28 14.13
CA ASP A 2 -4.75 -36.73 12.76
C ASP A 2 -5.50 -35.38 12.64
N ASN A 3 -6.48 -35.13 13.50
CA ASN A 3 -7.27 -33.89 13.46
C ASN A 3 -6.45 -32.66 13.90
N GLU A 4 -5.68 -32.78 14.99
CA GLU A 4 -4.84 -31.69 15.51
C GLU A 4 -3.76 -31.26 14.51
N ASN A 5 -3.15 -32.21 13.79
CA ASN A 5 -2.15 -31.90 12.77
C ASN A 5 -2.79 -31.22 11.56
N THR A 6 -3.98 -31.67 11.15
CA THR A 6 -4.72 -31.06 10.04
C THR A 6 -5.15 -29.63 10.40
N ASP A 7 -5.63 -29.41 11.62
CA ASP A 7 -6.01 -28.10 12.14
C ASP A 7 -4.79 -27.16 12.22
N TYR A 8 -3.64 -27.66 12.67
CA TYR A 8 -2.40 -26.90 12.70
C TYR A 8 -1.95 -26.45 11.30
N LEU A 9 -1.93 -27.38 10.34
CA LEU A 9 -1.55 -27.09 8.96
C LEU A 9 -2.53 -26.10 8.30
N TRP A 10 -3.83 -26.26 8.56
CA TRP A 10 -4.87 -25.35 8.09
C TRP A 10 -4.70 -23.94 8.65
N GLN A 11 -4.49 -23.81 9.97
CA GLN A 11 -4.27 -22.52 10.62
C GLN A 11 -3.05 -21.82 10.04
N ARG A 12 -1.94 -22.56 9.91
CA ARG A 12 -0.69 -22.01 9.36
C ARG A 12 -0.86 -21.54 7.91
N ARG A 13 -1.62 -22.28 7.09
CA ARG A 13 -1.98 -21.86 5.74
C ARG A 13 -2.84 -20.60 5.74
N HIS A 14 -3.82 -20.53 6.64
CA HIS A 14 -4.69 -19.36 6.80
C HIS A 14 -3.88 -18.12 7.19
N ASP A 15 -2.98 -18.23 8.17
CA ASP A 15 -2.13 -17.12 8.63
C ASP A 15 -1.23 -16.57 7.50
N ILE A 16 -0.62 -17.45 6.70
CA ILE A 16 0.19 -17.05 5.54
C ILE A 16 -0.69 -16.36 4.50
N LYS A 17 -1.90 -16.86 4.25
CA LYS A 17 -2.84 -16.26 3.28
C LYS A 17 -3.33 -14.89 3.74
N VAL A 18 -3.67 -14.73 5.02
CA VAL A 18 -4.04 -13.43 5.62
C VAL A 18 -2.88 -12.44 5.47
N ARG A 19 -1.66 -12.87 5.81
CA ARG A 19 -0.44 -12.04 5.69
C ARG A 19 -0.22 -11.57 4.25
N ALA A 20 -0.32 -12.49 3.27
CA ALA A 20 -0.17 -12.15 1.86
C ALA A 20 -1.24 -11.17 1.36
N LEU A 21 -2.50 -11.42 1.69
CA LEU A 21 -3.63 -10.58 1.29
C LEU A 21 -3.56 -9.18 1.92
N MET A 22 -3.28 -9.12 3.22
CA MET A 22 -3.09 -7.88 3.97
C MET A 22 -1.98 -7.03 3.36
N ASN A 23 -0.80 -7.61 3.14
CA ASN A 23 0.34 -6.87 2.58
C ASN A 23 0.08 -6.43 1.14
N ARG A 24 -0.57 -7.27 0.30
CA ARG A 24 -1.01 -6.86 -1.04
C ARG A 24 -1.91 -5.63 -0.97
N MET A 25 -2.97 -5.68 -0.17
CA MET A 25 -3.90 -4.54 -0.01
C MET A 25 -3.20 -3.30 0.53
N TYR A 26 -2.29 -3.47 1.49
CA TYR A 26 -1.49 -2.38 2.07
C TYR A 26 -0.68 -1.65 0.99
N TYR A 27 0.05 -2.37 0.15
CA TYR A 27 0.87 -1.78 -0.90
C TYR A 27 0.04 -1.15 -2.03
N GLN A 28 -1.14 -1.69 -2.34
CA GLN A 28 -2.08 -1.06 -3.29
C GLN A 28 -2.61 0.29 -2.78
N GLU A 29 -3.01 0.36 -1.51
CA GLU A 29 -3.47 1.62 -0.92
C GLU A 29 -2.33 2.62 -0.80
N ARG A 30 -1.13 2.17 -0.46
CA ARG A 30 0.06 3.00 -0.40
C ARG A 30 0.45 3.56 -1.77
N GLN A 31 0.38 2.75 -2.83
CA GLN A 31 0.54 3.20 -4.22
C GLN A 31 -0.44 4.33 -4.53
N ARG A 32 -1.74 4.11 -4.27
CA ARG A 32 -2.79 5.10 -4.54
C ARG A 32 -2.53 6.43 -3.82
N ILE A 33 -2.08 6.39 -2.58
CA ILE A 33 -1.77 7.59 -1.80
C ILE A 33 -0.63 8.39 -2.44
N PHE A 34 0.45 7.72 -2.85
CA PHE A 34 1.56 8.40 -3.50
C PHE A 34 1.22 8.92 -4.90
N GLU A 35 0.43 8.17 -5.68
CA GLU A 35 -0.08 8.63 -6.98
C GLU A 35 -0.98 9.86 -6.85
N VAL A 36 -1.88 9.88 -5.87
CA VAL A 36 -2.75 11.04 -5.61
C VAL A 36 -1.92 12.27 -5.24
N ARG A 37 -0.92 12.13 -4.37
CA ARG A 37 -0.04 13.25 -3.98
C ARG A 37 0.74 13.81 -5.16
N GLU A 38 1.32 12.93 -5.95
CA GLU A 38 2.04 13.29 -7.17
C GLU A 38 1.11 13.96 -8.19
N GLY A 39 -0.13 13.45 -8.33
CA GLY A 39 -1.17 14.03 -9.16
C GLY A 39 -1.55 15.45 -8.72
N ILE A 40 -1.69 15.70 -7.40
CA ILE A 40 -1.98 17.03 -6.85
C ILE A 40 -0.85 18.01 -7.18
N VAL A 41 0.42 17.62 -6.98
CA VAL A 41 1.57 18.47 -7.30
C VAL A 41 1.60 18.83 -8.79
N LYS A 42 1.37 17.85 -9.67
CA LYS A 42 1.32 18.07 -11.12
C LYS A 42 0.15 18.95 -11.54
N ALA A 43 -1.05 18.70 -11.00
CA ALA A 43 -2.24 19.50 -11.27
C ALA A 43 -2.05 20.96 -10.83
N ALA A 44 -1.54 21.18 -9.61
CA ALA A 44 -1.21 22.51 -9.12
C ALA A 44 -0.18 23.22 -10.02
N SER A 45 0.82 22.47 -10.50
CA SER A 45 1.84 23.02 -11.39
C SER A 45 1.28 23.44 -12.75
N ILE A 46 0.40 22.64 -13.34
CA ILE A 46 -0.27 22.95 -14.61
C ILE A 46 -1.20 24.15 -14.46
N LEU A 47 -2.00 24.21 -13.40
CA LEU A 47 -2.91 25.33 -13.15
C LEU A 47 -2.13 26.63 -12.94
N ALA A 48 -1.11 26.62 -12.09
CA ALA A 48 -0.28 27.78 -11.83
C ALA A 48 0.49 28.24 -13.08
N GLY A 49 1.02 27.30 -13.87
CA GLY A 49 1.65 27.61 -15.16
C GLY A 49 0.66 28.23 -16.14
N SER A 50 -0.55 27.67 -16.25
CA SER A 50 -1.60 28.19 -17.14
C SER A 50 -2.02 29.62 -16.76
N ILE A 51 -2.15 29.91 -15.45
CA ILE A 51 -2.46 31.26 -14.94
C ILE A 51 -1.33 32.24 -15.27
N ALA A 52 -0.07 31.82 -15.14
CA ALA A 52 1.08 32.68 -15.44
C ALA A 52 1.19 33.04 -16.93
N PHE A 53 0.75 32.16 -17.84
CA PHE A 53 0.75 32.42 -19.29
C PHE A 53 -0.50 33.14 -19.80
N ALA A 54 -1.60 33.11 -19.06
CA ALA A 54 -2.73 33.96 -19.37
C ALA A 54 -2.28 35.42 -19.19
N ARG A 55 -2.32 36.22 -20.27
CA ARG A 55 -1.93 37.67 -20.31
C ARG A 55 -2.81 38.58 -19.42
N VAL A 56 -3.36 38.05 -18.35
CA VAL A 56 -4.33 38.64 -17.42
C VAL A 56 -3.73 38.74 -16.00
N ALA A 57 -2.64 38.03 -15.70
CA ALA A 57 -2.06 38.00 -14.36
C ALA A 57 -1.07 39.16 -14.11
N ASP A 58 -1.22 39.82 -12.97
CA ASP A 58 -0.25 40.80 -12.45
C ASP A 58 1.10 40.14 -12.14
N GLN A 59 2.19 40.91 -12.21
CA GLN A 59 3.57 40.45 -11.97
C GLN A 59 3.71 39.75 -10.61
N ALA A 60 3.00 40.24 -9.58
CA ALA A 60 2.98 39.63 -8.25
C ALA A 60 2.33 38.24 -8.26
N ILE A 61 1.25 38.04 -9.02
CA ILE A 61 0.56 36.75 -9.16
C ILE A 61 1.49 35.74 -9.84
N ILE A 62 2.19 36.16 -10.89
CA ILE A 62 3.16 35.31 -11.62
C ILE A 62 4.28 34.85 -10.66
N GLN A 63 4.81 35.74 -9.81
CA GLN A 63 5.84 35.39 -8.83
C GLN A 63 5.34 34.37 -7.80
N TRP A 64 4.13 34.56 -7.26
CA TRP A 64 3.54 33.59 -6.32
C TRP A 64 3.26 32.23 -6.97
N CYS A 65 2.75 32.21 -8.20
CA CYS A 65 2.57 30.98 -8.97
C CYS A 65 3.89 30.24 -9.18
N ALA A 66 4.96 30.95 -9.58
CA ALA A 66 6.28 30.37 -9.75
C ALA A 66 6.85 29.81 -8.44
N ALA A 67 6.67 30.51 -7.32
CA ALA A 67 7.09 30.04 -6.00
C ALA A 67 6.34 28.76 -5.58
N ILE A 68 5.03 28.69 -5.80
CA ILE A 68 4.21 27.51 -5.51
C ILE A 68 4.65 26.32 -6.37
N ILE A 69 4.83 26.51 -7.68
CA ILE A 69 5.27 25.45 -8.61
C ILE A 69 6.63 24.91 -8.18
N THR A 70 7.59 25.81 -7.91
CA THR A 70 8.96 25.44 -7.54
C THR A 70 8.99 24.69 -6.22
N THR A 71 8.24 25.17 -5.22
CA THR A 71 8.15 24.51 -3.92
C THR A 71 7.50 23.13 -4.04
N ALA A 72 6.36 23.03 -4.74
CA ALA A 72 5.64 21.77 -4.91
C ALA A 72 6.48 20.73 -5.70
N SER A 73 7.17 21.18 -6.76
CA SER A 73 8.06 20.34 -7.57
C SER A 73 9.28 19.88 -6.77
N THR A 74 9.87 20.76 -5.96
CA THR A 74 10.98 20.41 -5.06
C THR A 74 10.53 19.40 -4.02
N LEU A 75 9.34 19.56 -3.41
CA LEU A 75 8.80 18.61 -2.46
C LEU A 75 8.55 17.24 -3.10
N SER A 76 7.97 17.18 -4.29
CA SER A 76 7.78 15.91 -5.02
C SER A 76 9.14 15.23 -5.30
N LEU A 77 10.16 15.99 -5.67
CA LEU A 77 11.49 15.46 -5.93
C LEU A 77 12.19 14.96 -4.65
N VAL A 78 12.15 15.74 -3.58
CA VAL A 78 12.80 15.42 -2.30
C VAL A 78 12.14 14.20 -1.64
N PHE A 79 10.81 14.12 -1.66
CA PHE A 79 10.10 12.99 -1.07
C PHE A 79 9.96 11.79 -2.02
N GLY A 80 10.24 11.98 -3.31
CA GLY A 80 10.28 10.92 -4.31
C GLY A 80 8.96 10.15 -4.44
N TYR A 81 7.80 10.84 -4.36
CA TYR A 81 6.49 10.17 -4.34
C TYR A 81 6.28 9.21 -5.50
N GLY A 82 6.71 9.60 -6.71
CA GLY A 82 6.65 8.72 -7.89
C GLY A 82 7.49 7.46 -7.75
N GLN A 83 8.65 7.52 -7.11
CA GLN A 83 9.49 6.33 -6.86
C GLN A 83 8.84 5.43 -5.81
N LYS A 84 8.38 6.00 -4.70
CA LYS A 84 7.68 5.26 -3.64
C LYS A 84 6.43 4.55 -4.17
N ALA A 85 5.69 5.17 -5.10
CA ALA A 85 4.54 4.55 -5.77
C ALA A 85 4.96 3.32 -6.58
N ARG A 86 6.02 3.43 -7.40
CA ARG A 86 6.56 2.30 -8.18
C ARG A 86 7.06 1.16 -7.32
N ASP A 87 7.71 1.47 -6.20
CA ASP A 87 8.18 0.44 -5.28
C ASP A 87 7.00 -0.28 -4.60
N SER A 88 5.92 0.45 -4.30
CA SER A 88 4.68 -0.13 -3.78
C SER A 88 3.99 -1.04 -4.82
N VAL A 89 4.02 -0.70 -6.12
CA VAL A 89 3.53 -1.57 -7.20
C VAL A 89 4.30 -2.89 -7.24
N LYS A 90 5.62 -2.84 -7.15
CA LYS A 90 6.47 -4.04 -7.17
C LYS A 90 6.16 -4.96 -6.00
N LEU A 91 6.14 -4.42 -4.78
CA LEU A 91 5.81 -5.18 -3.57
C LEU A 91 4.40 -5.76 -3.63
N SER A 92 3.42 -4.97 -4.09
CA SER A 92 2.05 -5.47 -4.29
C SER A 92 2.00 -6.64 -5.28
N ALA A 93 2.81 -6.62 -6.34
CA ALA A 93 2.85 -7.69 -7.32
C ALA A 93 3.53 -8.95 -6.76
N GLU A 94 4.58 -8.81 -5.96
CA GLU A 94 5.24 -9.92 -5.27
C GLU A 94 4.30 -10.62 -4.28
N TRP A 95 3.57 -9.84 -3.46
CA TRP A 95 2.55 -10.40 -2.55
C TRP A 95 1.37 -11.03 -3.30
N ALA A 96 0.92 -10.43 -4.40
CA ALA A 96 -0.12 -11.02 -5.25
C ALA A 96 0.32 -12.35 -5.87
N ARG A 97 1.60 -12.46 -6.25
CA ARG A 97 2.17 -13.71 -6.75
C ARG A 97 2.19 -14.79 -5.66
N LEU A 98 2.59 -14.45 -4.43
CA LEU A 98 2.55 -15.39 -3.31
C LEU A 98 1.11 -15.86 -3.02
N GLU A 99 0.14 -14.95 -3.00
CA GLU A 99 -1.28 -15.29 -2.85
C GLU A 99 -1.76 -16.24 -3.96
N HIS A 100 -1.42 -15.96 -5.21
CA HIS A 100 -1.75 -16.82 -6.34
C HIS A 100 -1.14 -18.22 -6.21
N GLU A 101 0.12 -18.33 -5.78
CA GLU A 101 0.77 -19.62 -5.53
C GLU A 101 0.05 -20.45 -4.45
N ILE A 102 -0.45 -19.80 -3.40
CA ILE A 102 -1.23 -20.45 -2.34
C ILE A 102 -2.59 -20.93 -2.88
N ASP A 103 -3.24 -20.13 -3.72
CA ASP A 103 -4.55 -20.45 -4.28
C ASP A 103 -4.50 -21.53 -5.36
N LEU A 104 -3.40 -21.61 -6.13
CA LEU A 104 -3.20 -22.65 -7.14
C LEU A 104 -3.19 -24.07 -6.56
N ILE A 105 -2.64 -24.27 -5.36
CA ILE A 105 -2.62 -25.57 -4.68
C ILE A 105 -4.00 -25.92 -4.09
N GLY A 106 -4.82 -24.90 -3.81
CA GLY A 106 -6.14 -25.06 -3.21
C GLY A 106 -6.10 -25.32 -1.71
N GLU A 107 -7.27 -25.62 -1.15
CA GLU A 107 -7.50 -25.65 0.30
C GLU A 107 -7.16 -26.99 0.97
N ARG A 108 -6.96 -28.06 0.21
CA ARG A 108 -6.77 -29.41 0.78
C ARG A 108 -5.54 -30.15 0.24
N GLY A 109 -4.87 -29.59 -0.76
CA GLY A 109 -3.76 -30.23 -1.47
C GLY A 109 -2.37 -29.81 -1.01
N PHE A 110 -2.25 -29.08 0.10
CA PHE A 110 -0.99 -28.48 0.51
C PHE A 110 -0.19 -29.35 1.50
N THR A 111 1.14 -29.26 1.42
CA THR A 111 2.06 -29.97 2.32
C THR A 111 2.78 -29.02 3.26
N GLU A 112 3.31 -29.52 4.37
CA GLU A 112 4.11 -28.71 5.29
C GLU A 112 5.35 -28.09 4.61
N GLN A 113 5.96 -28.81 3.66
CA GLN A 113 7.07 -28.30 2.88
C GLN A 113 6.68 -27.06 2.06
N GLN A 114 5.47 -27.04 1.48
CA GLN A 114 4.96 -25.86 0.77
C GLN A 114 4.69 -24.69 1.73
N LEU A 115 4.15 -24.96 2.93
CA LEU A 115 3.98 -23.91 3.96
C LEU A 115 5.33 -23.29 4.36
N ASN A 116 6.37 -24.10 4.51
CA ASN A 116 7.72 -23.62 4.79
C ASN A 116 8.26 -22.77 3.64
N GLN A 117 8.04 -23.17 2.39
CA GLN A 117 8.44 -22.40 1.20
C GLN A 117 7.71 -21.06 1.13
N TRP A 118 6.39 -21.03 1.33
CA TRP A 118 5.62 -19.79 1.32
C TRP A 118 6.02 -18.86 2.48
N THR A 119 6.30 -19.42 3.65
CA THR A 119 6.80 -18.66 4.80
C THR A 119 8.17 -18.04 4.49
N ALA A 120 9.09 -18.81 3.90
CA ALA A 120 10.40 -18.32 3.49
C ALA A 120 10.29 -17.19 2.45
N LYS A 121 9.42 -17.35 1.44
CA LYS A 121 9.13 -16.29 0.45
C LYS A 121 8.56 -15.03 1.11
N ALA A 122 7.63 -15.19 2.04
CA ALA A 122 7.07 -14.05 2.77
C ALA A 122 8.16 -13.28 3.55
N HIS A 123 9.11 -13.99 4.19
CA HIS A 123 10.23 -13.35 4.86
C HIS A 123 11.21 -12.67 3.90
N GLU A 124 11.44 -13.25 2.71
CA GLU A 124 12.26 -12.64 1.68
C GLU A 124 11.66 -11.32 1.18
N ILE A 125 10.34 -11.31 0.92
CA ILE A 125 9.64 -10.08 0.53
C ILE A 125 9.73 -9.03 1.65
N GLU A 126 9.43 -9.41 2.89
CA GLU A 126 9.49 -8.52 4.06
C GLU A 126 10.88 -7.94 4.34
N ALA A 127 11.94 -8.69 4.06
CA ALA A 127 13.31 -8.18 4.22
C ALA A 127 13.59 -6.97 3.31
N GLY A 128 12.88 -6.86 2.18
CA GLY A 128 12.96 -5.72 1.26
C GLY A 128 12.00 -4.58 1.59
N GLU A 129 11.15 -4.72 2.60
CA GLU A 129 10.09 -3.76 2.87
C GLU A 129 10.59 -2.54 3.67
N PRO A 130 10.18 -1.32 3.28
CA PRO A 130 10.36 -0.15 4.14
C PRO A 130 9.38 -0.19 5.33
N ALA A 131 9.67 0.57 6.38
CA ALA A 131 8.85 0.59 7.60
C ALA A 131 7.34 0.80 7.31
N ALA A 132 6.53 -0.14 7.80
CA ALA A 132 5.09 -0.15 7.58
C ALA A 132 4.36 0.92 8.42
N HIS A 133 3.34 1.52 7.81
CA HIS A 133 2.46 2.46 8.50
C HIS A 133 1.37 1.70 9.25
N LYS A 134 1.49 1.61 10.58
CA LYS A 134 0.66 0.79 11.47
C LYS A 134 -0.85 0.89 11.19
N VAL A 135 -1.41 2.10 11.18
CA VAL A 135 -2.85 2.31 10.98
C VAL A 135 -3.33 1.83 9.59
N LEU A 136 -2.49 1.98 8.56
CA LEU A 136 -2.89 1.55 7.22
C LEU A 136 -2.84 0.03 7.14
N LEU A 137 -1.79 -0.58 7.69
CA LEU A 137 -1.63 -2.03 7.74
C LEU A 137 -2.78 -2.68 8.54
N GLU A 138 -3.12 -2.12 9.69
CA GLU A 138 -4.23 -2.56 10.54
C GLU A 138 -5.58 -2.55 9.80
N LYS A 139 -5.89 -1.48 9.05
CA LYS A 139 -7.10 -1.46 8.21
C LYS A 139 -7.08 -2.53 7.12
N CYS A 140 -5.92 -2.75 6.51
CA CYS A 140 -5.76 -3.78 5.49
C CYS A 140 -5.87 -5.18 6.09
N TYR A 141 -5.42 -5.37 7.33
CA TYR A 141 -5.62 -6.61 8.09
C TYR A 141 -7.10 -6.88 8.33
N GLU A 142 -7.84 -5.89 8.82
CA GLU A 142 -9.30 -6.01 9.02
C GLU A 142 -10.00 -6.42 7.72
N ARG A 143 -9.71 -5.72 6.62
CA ARG A 143 -10.26 -6.05 5.29
C ARG A 143 -9.85 -7.43 4.81
N ALA A 144 -8.62 -7.86 5.05
CA ALA A 144 -8.13 -9.18 4.65
C ALA A 144 -8.84 -10.30 5.43
N VAL A 145 -9.01 -10.14 6.74
CA VAL A 145 -9.75 -11.08 7.59
C VAL A 145 -11.23 -11.14 7.17
N GLU A 146 -11.86 -9.99 6.94
CA GLU A 146 -13.24 -9.90 6.42
C GLU A 146 -13.40 -10.62 5.07
N THR A 147 -12.43 -10.46 4.16
CA THR A 147 -12.45 -11.09 2.83
C THR A 147 -12.38 -12.62 2.93
N LEU A 148 -11.70 -13.14 3.95
CA LEU A 148 -11.59 -14.58 4.21
C LEU A 148 -12.73 -15.12 5.10
N GLY A 149 -13.74 -14.30 5.38
CA GLY A 149 -14.93 -14.69 6.15
C GLY A 149 -14.76 -14.62 7.67
N GLY A 150 -13.65 -14.05 8.16
CA GLY A 150 -13.45 -13.77 9.57
C GLY A 150 -14.04 -12.43 9.99
N THR A 151 -14.09 -12.17 11.29
CA THR A 151 -14.44 -10.87 11.85
C THR A 151 -13.26 -10.32 12.65
N ALA A 152 -12.71 -9.20 12.19
CA ALA A 152 -11.80 -8.39 12.98
C ALA A 152 -12.48 -7.04 13.20
N THR A 153 -12.38 -6.48 14.40
CA THR A 153 -12.91 -5.13 14.66
C THR A 153 -11.86 -4.33 15.37
N LEU A 154 -11.32 -3.34 14.67
CA LEU A 154 -10.31 -2.45 15.23
C LEU A 154 -10.96 -1.17 15.76
N LYS A 155 -10.50 -0.73 16.93
CA LYS A 155 -10.89 0.57 17.50
C LYS A 155 -10.04 1.68 16.89
N LEU A 156 -10.36 2.09 15.66
CA LEU A 156 -9.73 3.24 15.01
C LEU A 156 -10.54 4.52 15.26
N ASN A 157 -9.85 5.64 15.45
CA ASN A 157 -10.50 6.94 15.56
C ASN A 157 -11.07 7.40 14.21
N PHE A 158 -12.08 8.28 14.23
CA PHE A 158 -12.78 8.74 13.02
C PHE A 158 -11.82 9.35 11.97
N PHE A 159 -10.85 10.15 12.41
CA PHE A 159 -9.84 10.78 11.53
C PHE A 159 -8.89 9.76 10.90
N GLU A 160 -8.42 8.78 11.68
CA GLU A 160 -7.62 7.66 11.17
C GLU A 160 -8.38 6.90 10.11
N ARG A 161 -9.70 6.71 10.30
CA ARG A 161 -10.57 5.98 9.37
C ARG A 161 -10.73 6.70 8.02
N HIS A 162 -10.87 8.02 8.01
CA HIS A 162 -11.24 8.80 6.81
C HIS A 162 -10.09 9.57 6.13
N CYS A 163 -8.95 9.80 6.78
CA CYS A 163 -7.85 10.62 6.22
C CYS A 163 -6.48 9.88 6.16
N PRO A 164 -6.34 8.80 5.36
CA PRO A 164 -5.06 8.12 5.19
C PRO A 164 -4.02 8.97 4.42
N LEU A 165 -4.48 9.93 3.61
CA LEU A 165 -3.66 10.79 2.75
C LEU A 165 -2.72 11.74 3.51
N LEU A 166 -2.98 12.03 4.79
CA LEU A 166 -2.17 12.96 5.60
C LEU A 166 -1.19 12.25 6.55
N MET A 167 -1.34 10.94 6.76
CA MET A 167 -0.64 10.21 7.83
C MET A 167 0.64 9.50 7.35
N ILE A 168 0.78 9.24 6.05
CA ILE A 168 1.93 8.50 5.52
C ILE A 168 3.05 9.48 5.11
N PRO A 169 4.28 9.39 5.64
CA PRO A 169 5.38 10.26 5.19
C PRO A 169 5.90 9.94 3.77
#